data_AF-A0A2G9ZPM0-F1
#
_entry.id   AF-A0A2G9ZPM0-F1
#
_cell.length_a   1.000
_cell.length_b   1.000
_cell.length_c   1.000
_cell.angle_alpha   90.00
_cell.angle_beta   90.00
_cell.angle_gamma   90.00
#
_symmetry.space_group_name_H-M   'P 1'
#
loop_
_entity.id
_entity.type
_entity.pdbx_description
1 polymer ?
#
loop_
_entity_poly.entity_id
_entity_poly.type
_entity_poly.pdbx_seq_one_letter_code
_entity_poly.pdbx_strand_id
1 'polypeptide(L)'
;MENRDQFVIYEDLTEKAVLERQLQQAQRMESIGRLAGGVAHDFNNMLGVIIGHAELATYKMDPSSPACADIAEIRKAAERSTDLTRQLLAFARRQTAAPKVLDLNDTVTGMLKILRRLIGEDIDLAWKPGATLWPVKIDPAQIDQILANLCVNSRDAIAGVGKVTIETQNITLDDTYCADRAGFVPGAYVMLAVSDDGCGMDKETLENLFEPFFTTK
;
A
#
# COMPACT_ATOMS: atom_id res chain seq x y z
N MET A 1 -40.42 39.09 -37.15
CA MET A 1 -39.11 39.38 -36.54
C MET A 1 -38.74 38.19 -35.71
N GLU A 2 -37.60 37.58 -36.06
CA GLU A 2 -37.18 36.23 -35.70
C GLU A 2 -36.97 36.02 -34.20
N ASN A 3 -37.49 34.90 -33.69
CA ASN A 3 -37.17 34.37 -32.38
C ASN A 3 -35.84 33.60 -32.52
N ARG A 4 -34.75 34.13 -31.98
CA ARG A 4 -33.46 33.43 -31.96
C ARG A 4 -33.48 32.46 -30.79
N ASP A 5 -33.61 31.17 -31.10
CA ASP A 5 -33.33 30.09 -30.16
C ASP A 5 -31.84 30.17 -29.74
N GLN A 6 -31.62 30.53 -28.48
CA GLN A 6 -30.29 30.55 -27.88
C GLN A 6 -29.99 29.14 -27.36
N PHE A 7 -29.31 28.34 -28.18
CA PHE A 7 -28.75 27.05 -27.74
C PHE A 7 -27.64 27.31 -26.72
N VAL A 8 -27.89 27.00 -25.46
CA VAL A 8 -26.85 26.91 -24.43
C VAL A 8 -26.36 25.47 -24.42
N ILE A 9 -25.14 25.26 -24.92
CA ILE A 9 -24.44 23.98 -24.78
C ILE A 9 -23.91 23.95 -23.35
N TYR A 10 -24.59 23.21 -22.47
CA TYR A 10 -24.03 22.83 -21.18
C TYR A 10 -23.00 21.73 -21.46
N GLU A 11 -21.76 22.14 -21.72
CA GLU A 11 -20.63 21.22 -21.70
C GLU A 11 -20.40 20.82 -20.24
N ASP A 12 -20.51 19.53 -19.93
CA ASP A 12 -20.29 19.01 -18.57
C ASP A 12 -18.81 19.12 -18.23
N LEU A 13 -18.40 20.30 -17.77
CA LEU A 13 -17.03 20.62 -17.37
C LEU A 13 -16.60 19.81 -16.13
N THR A 14 -17.54 19.16 -15.44
CA THR A 14 -17.27 18.37 -14.23
C THR A 14 -16.48 17.11 -14.55
N GLU A 15 -16.90 16.36 -15.57
CA GLU A 15 -16.25 15.12 -15.99
C GLU A 15 -14.82 15.38 -16.48
N LYS A 16 -14.64 16.46 -17.25
CA LYS A 16 -13.34 16.91 -17.73
C LYS A 16 -12.40 17.30 -16.58
N ALA A 17 -12.88 18.10 -15.61
CA ALA A 17 -12.08 18.53 -14.47
C ALA A 17 -11.70 17.39 -13.52
N VAL A 18 -12.52 16.34 -13.43
CA VAL A 18 -12.22 15.11 -12.68
C VAL A 18 -11.18 14.28 -13.40
N LEU A 19 -11.34 14.05 -14.70
CA LEU A 19 -10.37 13.33 -15.53
C LEU A 19 -9.01 14.04 -15.56
N GLU A 20 -8.98 15.37 -15.65
CA GLU A 20 -7.76 16.16 -15.59
C GLU A 20 -7.06 16.02 -14.23
N ARG A 21 -7.81 15.99 -13.12
CA ARG A 21 -7.25 15.74 -11.78
C ARG A 21 -6.70 14.33 -11.64
N GLN A 22 -7.42 13.32 -12.10
CA GLN A 22 -6.96 11.93 -12.09
C GLN A 22 -5.70 11.75 -12.95
N LEU A 23 -5.66 12.39 -14.12
CA LEU A 23 -4.50 12.37 -15.01
C LEU A 23 -3.30 13.06 -14.38
N GLN A 24 -3.48 14.23 -13.76
CA GLN A 24 -2.41 14.92 -13.02
C GLN A 24 -1.91 14.08 -11.84
N GLN A 25 -2.81 13.43 -11.11
CA GLN A 25 -2.45 12.57 -9.99
C GLN A 25 -1.66 11.34 -10.48
N ALA A 26 -2.11 10.69 -11.55
CA ALA A 26 -1.41 9.57 -12.17
C ALA A 26 -0.01 9.96 -12.71
N GLN A 27 0.12 11.12 -13.35
CA GLN A 27 1.41 11.64 -13.84
C GLN A 27 2.37 12.02 -12.70
N ARG A 28 1.86 12.60 -11.61
CA ARG A 28 2.65 12.85 -10.40
C ARG A 28 3.13 11.54 -9.79
N MET A 29 2.24 10.55 -9.69
CA MET A 29 2.56 9.22 -9.17
C MET A 29 3.64 8.52 -10.02
N GLU A 30 3.54 8.59 -11.35
CA GLU A 30 4.53 8.02 -12.27
C GLU A 30 5.90 8.71 -12.14
N SER A 31 5.90 10.04 -12.01
CA SER A 31 7.12 10.84 -11.87
C SER A 31 7.82 10.56 -10.54
N ILE A 32 7.05 10.45 -9.45
CA ILE A 32 7.56 10.09 -8.12
C ILE A 32 8.10 8.66 -8.17
N GLY A 33 7.40 7.69 -8.76
CA GLY A 33 7.86 6.32 -8.86
C GLY A 33 9.19 6.18 -9.63
N ARG A 34 9.36 6.89 -10.75
CA ARG A 34 10.64 6.88 -11.49
C ARG A 34 11.81 7.47 -10.69
N LEU A 35 11.59 8.60 -10.00
CA LEU A 35 12.63 9.25 -9.20
C LEU A 35 12.96 8.45 -7.93
N ALA A 36 11.93 7.96 -7.24
CA ALA A 36 12.04 7.15 -6.04
C ALA A 36 12.82 5.85 -6.30
N GLY A 37 12.67 5.21 -7.47
CA GLY A 37 13.33 3.93 -7.76
C GLY A 37 14.84 4.06 -7.93
N GLY A 38 15.30 5.10 -8.63
CA GLY A 38 16.72 5.40 -8.79
C GLY A 38 17.37 5.84 -7.49
N VAL A 39 16.74 6.80 -6.80
CA VAL A 39 17.25 7.34 -5.53
C VAL A 39 17.28 6.26 -4.45
N ALA A 40 16.23 5.45 -4.31
CA ALA A 40 16.17 4.40 -3.30
C ALA A 40 17.19 3.27 -3.56
N HIS A 41 17.49 2.97 -4.82
CA HIS A 41 18.55 2.00 -5.14
C HIS A 41 19.91 2.50 -4.64
N ASP A 42 20.23 3.77 -4.89
CA ASP A 42 21.50 4.37 -4.49
C ASP A 42 21.60 4.52 -2.96
N PHE A 43 20.51 4.87 -2.28
CA PHE A 43 20.44 4.86 -0.81
C PHE A 43 20.70 3.47 -0.23
N ASN A 44 20.11 2.41 -0.80
CA ASN A 44 20.38 1.04 -0.35
C ASN A 44 21.85 0.64 -0.53
N ASN A 45 22.50 1.10 -1.61
CA ASN A 45 23.94 0.85 -1.82
C ASN A 45 24.78 1.53 -0.73
N MET A 46 24.49 2.79 -0.40
CA MET A 46 25.20 3.53 0.65
C MET A 46 24.96 2.93 2.04
N LEU A 47 23.71 2.57 2.35
CA LEU A 47 23.36 1.92 3.62
C LEU A 47 24.04 0.55 3.76
N GLY A 48 24.14 -0.22 2.68
CA GLY A 48 24.90 -1.47 2.67
C GLY A 48 26.39 -1.27 3.01
N VAL A 49 27.01 -0.22 2.48
CA VAL A 49 28.40 0.15 2.82
C VAL A 49 28.52 0.56 4.30
N ILE A 50 27.57 1.34 4.82
CA ILE A 50 27.53 1.76 6.23
C ILE A 50 27.39 0.55 7.16
N ILE A 51 26.45 -0.36 6.87
CA ILE A 51 26.24 -1.59 7.64
C ILE A 51 27.51 -2.46 7.61
N GLY A 52 28.09 -2.67 6.42
CA GLY A 52 29.31 -3.47 6.29
C GLY A 52 30.51 -2.87 7.06
N HIS A 53 30.67 -1.54 7.06
CA HIS A 53 31.71 -0.90 7.87
C HIS A 53 31.42 -0.98 9.36
N ALA A 54 30.16 -0.84 9.79
CA ALA A 54 29.78 -1.01 11.19
C ALA A 54 30.09 -2.44 11.68
N GLU A 55 29.75 -3.46 10.89
CA GLU A 55 30.07 -4.87 11.19
C GLU A 55 31.58 -5.12 11.28
N LEU A 56 32.35 -4.62 10.31
CA LEU A 56 33.81 -4.73 10.33
C LEU A 56 34.45 -4.00 11.51
N ALA A 57 33.89 -2.85 11.91
CA ALA A 57 34.36 -2.10 13.06
C ALA A 57 34.06 -2.84 14.37
N THR A 58 32.86 -3.39 14.53
CA THR A 58 32.51 -4.24 15.67
C THR A 58 33.40 -5.48 15.74
N TYR A 59 33.68 -6.13 14.61
CA TYR A 59 34.52 -7.34 14.56
C TYR A 59 35.97 -7.09 14.99
N LYS A 60 36.52 -5.90 14.71
CA LYS A 60 37.91 -5.52 15.03
C LYS A 60 38.07 -4.88 16.42
N MET A 61 36.97 -4.57 17.11
CA MET A 61 36.98 -3.86 18.37
C MET A 61 36.99 -4.82 19.56
N ASP A 62 37.58 -4.39 20.68
CA ASP A 62 37.41 -5.09 21.95
C ASP A 62 35.92 -5.07 22.37
N PRO A 63 35.28 -6.21 22.66
CA PRO A 63 33.87 -6.27 23.06
C PRO A 63 33.51 -5.43 24.29
N SER A 64 34.48 -5.07 25.13
CA SER A 64 34.30 -4.21 26.31
C SER A 64 34.40 -2.71 26.00
N SER A 65 34.71 -2.35 24.75
CA SER A 65 34.83 -0.96 24.33
C SER A 65 33.49 -0.23 24.45
N PRO A 66 33.45 0.97 25.07
CA PRO A 66 32.25 1.80 25.11
C PRO A 66 31.69 2.13 23.71
N ALA A 67 32.54 2.20 22.69
CA ALA A 67 32.14 2.49 21.31
C ALA A 67 31.36 1.34 20.64
N CYS A 68 31.35 0.13 21.21
CA CYS A 68 30.52 -0.96 20.71
C CYS A 68 29.02 -0.61 20.76
N ALA A 69 28.59 0.12 21.79
CA ALA A 69 27.20 0.55 21.93
C ALA A 69 26.80 1.54 20.82
N ASP A 70 27.65 2.52 20.54
CA ASP A 70 27.40 3.52 19.49
C ASP A 70 27.37 2.87 18.09
N ILE A 71 28.29 1.94 17.81
CA ILE A 71 28.32 1.21 16.53
C ILE A 71 27.06 0.33 16.37
N ALA A 72 26.56 -0.26 17.46
CA ALA A 72 25.33 -1.04 17.43
C ALA A 72 24.11 -0.16 17.08
N GLU A 73 24.02 1.05 17.64
CA GLU A 73 22.95 1.99 17.29
C GLU A 73 23.08 2.52 15.85
N ILE A 74 24.29 2.78 15.36
CA ILE A 74 24.53 3.13 13.94
C ILE A 74 24.01 2.01 13.02
N ARG A 75 24.36 0.75 13.32
CA ARG A 75 23.88 -0.39 12.53
C ARG A 75 22.35 -0.47 12.54
N LYS A 76 21.74 -0.38 13.73
CA LYS A 76 20.29 -0.42 13.90
C LYS A 76 19.57 0.73 13.19
N ALA A 77 20.18 1.91 13.13
CA ALA A 77 19.64 3.05 12.38
C ALA A 77 19.76 2.83 10.86
N ALA A 78 20.87 2.27 10.39
CA ALA A 78 21.07 1.95 8.98
C ALA A 78 20.14 0.82 8.50
N GLU A 79 19.92 -0.21 9.31
CA GLU A 79 18.96 -1.28 9.05
C GLU A 79 17.53 -0.72 8.94
N ARG A 80 17.10 0.11 9.91
CA ARG A 80 15.80 0.80 9.85
C ARG A 80 15.64 1.66 8.59
N SER A 81 16.71 2.38 8.22
CA SER A 81 16.72 3.21 7.01
C SER A 81 16.67 2.38 5.72
N THR A 82 17.25 1.18 5.73
CA THR A 82 17.19 0.23 4.61
C THR A 82 15.77 -0.26 4.40
N ASP A 83 15.07 -0.57 5.48
CA ASP A 83 13.67 -1.01 5.41
C ASP A 83 12.74 0.11 4.91
N LEU A 84 12.93 1.34 5.36
CA LEU A 84 12.21 2.50 4.85
C LEU A 84 12.47 2.73 3.35
N THR A 85 13.74 2.60 2.94
CA THR A 85 14.14 2.76 1.53
C THR A 85 13.57 1.64 0.66
N ARG A 86 13.50 0.40 1.18
CA ARG A 86 12.85 -0.73 0.49
C ARG A 86 11.35 -0.50 0.30
N GLN A 87 10.66 0.06 1.29
CA GLN A 87 9.24 0.42 1.16
C GLN A 87 9.04 1.45 0.04
N LEU A 88 9.94 2.45 -0.05
CA LEU A 88 9.95 3.43 -1.13
C LEU A 88 10.23 2.79 -2.51
N LEU A 89 11.14 1.82 -2.56
CA LEU A 89 11.53 1.11 -3.78
C LEU A 89 10.44 0.14 -4.26
N ALA A 90 9.67 -0.46 -3.34
CA ALA A 90 8.49 -1.27 -3.65
C ALA A 90 7.39 -0.44 -4.31
N PHE A 91 7.22 0.80 -3.88
CA PHE A 91 6.31 1.77 -4.49
C PHE A 91 6.80 2.26 -5.87
N ALA A 92 8.11 2.44 -6.01
CA ALA A 92 8.75 2.93 -7.22
C ALA A 92 8.95 1.87 -8.32
N ARG A 93 9.05 0.60 -7.94
CA ARG A 93 9.34 -0.48 -8.88
C ARG A 93 8.14 -0.68 -9.81
N ARG A 94 8.32 -0.24 -11.06
CA ARG A 94 7.79 -0.97 -12.22
C ARG A 94 8.44 -2.35 -12.27
N GLN A 95 8.06 -3.26 -11.38
CA GLN A 95 8.19 -4.67 -11.73
C GLN A 95 7.34 -4.87 -12.99
N THR A 96 7.92 -5.50 -14.01
CA THR A 96 7.15 -5.98 -15.15
C THR A 96 6.10 -6.91 -14.59
N ALA A 97 4.87 -6.42 -14.44
CA ALA A 97 3.78 -7.21 -13.90
C ALA A 97 3.68 -8.49 -14.73
N ALA A 98 3.50 -9.61 -14.05
CA ALA A 98 3.23 -10.89 -14.70
C ALA A 98 1.81 -11.35 -14.34
N PRO A 99 0.75 -10.71 -14.89
CA PRO A 99 -0.61 -11.04 -14.53
C PRO A 99 -0.93 -12.48 -14.87
N LYS A 100 -1.49 -13.20 -13.90
CA LYS A 100 -2.01 -14.55 -14.07
C LYS A 100 -3.48 -14.55 -13.70
N VAL A 101 -4.24 -15.42 -14.35
CA VAL A 101 -5.60 -15.74 -13.89
C VAL A 101 -5.44 -16.61 -12.67
N LEU A 102 -5.96 -16.17 -11.52
CA LEU A 102 -5.81 -16.85 -10.24
C LEU A 102 -7.11 -16.85 -9.45
N ASP A 103 -7.21 -17.81 -8.53
CA ASP A 103 -8.18 -17.79 -7.45
C ASP A 103 -7.60 -16.96 -6.29
N LEU A 104 -8.33 -15.91 -5.91
CA LEU A 104 -7.90 -14.99 -4.87
C LEU A 104 -7.95 -15.65 -3.48
N ASN A 105 -8.87 -16.56 -3.23
CA ASN A 105 -8.95 -17.28 -1.96
C ASN A 105 -7.72 -18.17 -1.76
N ASP A 106 -7.28 -18.87 -2.80
CA ASP A 106 -6.07 -19.70 -2.74
C ASP A 106 -4.83 -18.86 -2.45
N THR A 107 -4.73 -17.71 -3.13
CA THR A 107 -3.62 -16.76 -2.95
C THR A 107 -3.58 -16.21 -1.53
N VAL A 108 -4.70 -15.71 -1.01
CA VAL A 108 -4.80 -15.20 0.37
C VAL A 108 -4.51 -16.31 1.37
N THR A 109 -5.06 -17.51 1.16
CA THR A 109 -4.87 -18.66 2.05
C THR A 109 -3.40 -19.04 2.18
N GLY A 110 -2.65 -19.03 1.07
CA GLY A 110 -1.20 -19.25 1.06
C GLY A 110 -0.43 -18.23 1.91
N MET A 111 -0.93 -17.00 2.01
CA MET A 111 -0.28 -15.91 2.72
C MET A 111 -0.64 -15.83 4.21
N LEU A 112 -1.76 -16.43 4.66
CA LEU A 112 -2.26 -16.32 6.05
C LEU A 112 -1.20 -16.63 7.11
N LYS A 113 -0.37 -17.65 6.88
CA LYS A 113 0.69 -18.03 7.83
C LYS A 113 1.74 -16.92 8.00
N ILE A 114 2.10 -16.25 6.92
CA ILE A 114 3.04 -15.14 6.93
C ILE A 114 2.39 -13.91 7.57
N LEU A 115 1.15 -13.60 7.19
CA LEU A 115 0.40 -12.47 7.75
C LEU A 115 0.24 -12.57 9.27
N ARG A 116 -0.10 -13.75 9.82
CA ARG A 116 -0.15 -13.97 11.28
C ARG A 116 1.17 -13.64 11.98
N ARG A 117 2.30 -14.03 11.40
CA ARG A 117 3.63 -13.71 11.96
C ARG A 117 3.95 -12.22 11.87
N LEU A 118 3.47 -11.56 10.82
CA LEU A 118 3.72 -10.14 10.58
C LEU A 118 2.94 -9.24 11.55
N ILE A 119 1.70 -9.63 11.88
CA ILE A 119 0.83 -8.84 12.77
C ILE A 119 1.02 -9.14 14.25
N GLY A 120 1.62 -10.28 14.60
CA GLY A 120 1.92 -10.66 15.99
C GLY A 120 0.84 -11.56 16.63
N GLU A 121 1.11 -12.03 17.84
CA GLU A 121 0.25 -12.98 18.56
C GLU A 121 -0.95 -12.31 19.25
N ASP A 122 -0.85 -11.01 19.53
CA ASP A 122 -1.91 -10.22 20.18
C ASP A 122 -3.06 -9.87 19.22
N ILE A 123 -2.91 -10.13 17.92
CA ILE A 123 -3.91 -9.81 16.90
C ILE A 123 -4.56 -11.08 16.36
N ASP A 124 -5.87 -11.22 16.56
CA ASP A 124 -6.66 -12.30 15.97
C ASP A 124 -6.86 -12.06 14.46
N LEU A 125 -6.30 -12.93 13.62
CA LEU A 125 -6.50 -12.89 12.17
C LEU A 125 -7.65 -13.80 11.74
N ALA A 126 -8.81 -13.19 11.49
CA ALA A 126 -9.98 -13.86 10.93
C ALA A 126 -9.93 -13.88 9.39
N TRP A 127 -10.15 -15.06 8.80
CA TRP A 127 -10.25 -15.24 7.35
C TRP A 127 -11.67 -15.68 6.98
N LYS A 128 -12.34 -14.91 6.12
CA LYS A 128 -13.70 -15.18 5.63
C LYS A 128 -13.70 -15.25 4.09
N PRO A 129 -13.35 -16.41 3.51
CA PRO A 129 -13.36 -16.57 2.06
C PRO A 129 -14.79 -16.55 1.52
N GLY A 130 -15.02 -15.78 0.46
CA GLY A 130 -16.25 -15.80 -0.30
C GLY A 130 -16.42 -17.14 -1.03
N ALA A 131 -17.65 -17.66 -1.04
CA ALA A 131 -17.97 -18.87 -1.79
C ALA A 131 -18.01 -18.58 -3.29
N THR A 132 -17.49 -19.52 -4.10
CA THR A 132 -17.55 -19.46 -5.58
C THR A 132 -17.03 -18.14 -6.17
N LEU A 133 -15.89 -17.67 -5.64
CA LEU A 133 -15.28 -16.42 -6.06
C LEU A 133 -14.89 -16.46 -7.55
N TRP A 134 -15.11 -15.36 -8.28
CA TRP A 134 -14.70 -15.29 -9.68
C TRP A 134 -13.17 -15.21 -9.81
N PRO A 135 -12.58 -15.80 -10.86
CA PRO A 135 -11.14 -15.69 -11.08
C PRO A 135 -10.76 -14.26 -11.45
N VAL A 136 -9.62 -13.80 -10.95
CA VAL A 136 -9.08 -12.46 -11.23
C VAL A 136 -7.78 -12.55 -12.00
N LYS A 137 -7.52 -11.57 -12.88
CA LYS A 137 -6.26 -11.47 -13.62
C LYS A 137 -5.38 -10.40 -13.00
N ILE A 138 -4.44 -10.81 -12.14
CA ILE A 138 -3.52 -9.91 -11.44
C ILE A 138 -2.17 -10.60 -11.24
N ASP A 139 -1.13 -9.81 -10.98
CA ASP A 139 0.16 -10.35 -10.54
C ASP A 139 0.03 -10.83 -9.08
N PRO A 140 0.29 -12.11 -8.76
CA PRO A 140 0.22 -12.61 -7.39
C PRO A 140 1.07 -11.78 -6.40
N ALA A 141 2.24 -11.29 -6.82
CA ALA A 141 3.11 -10.51 -5.96
C ALA A 141 2.48 -9.16 -5.55
N GLN A 142 1.59 -8.60 -6.38
CA GLN A 142 0.87 -7.38 -6.03
C GLN A 142 -0.19 -7.65 -4.97
N ILE A 143 -0.89 -8.79 -5.03
CA ILE A 143 -1.83 -9.19 -3.98
C ILE A 143 -1.11 -9.37 -2.65
N ASP A 144 0.03 -10.06 -2.66
CA ASP A 144 0.84 -10.26 -1.47
C ASP A 144 1.26 -8.91 -0.85
N GLN A 145 1.72 -7.97 -1.67
CA GLN A 145 2.12 -6.64 -1.20
C GLN A 145 0.94 -5.83 -0.62
N ILE A 146 -0.22 -5.87 -1.27
CA ILE A 146 -1.44 -5.19 -0.80
C ILE A 146 -1.82 -5.74 0.58
N LEU A 147 -1.89 -7.06 0.72
CA LEU A 147 -2.26 -7.72 1.97
C LEU A 147 -1.27 -7.42 3.09
N ALA A 148 0.04 -7.47 2.81
CA ALA A 148 1.07 -7.14 3.79
C ALA A 148 0.92 -5.70 4.30
N ASN A 149 0.76 -4.73 3.39
CA ASN A 149 0.65 -3.32 3.76
C ASN A 149 -0.61 -3.05 4.59
N LEU A 150 -1.77 -3.57 4.16
CA LEU A 150 -3.02 -3.39 4.88
C LEU A 150 -2.95 -4.04 6.27
N CYS A 151 -2.44 -5.26 6.38
CA CYS A 151 -2.33 -5.95 7.68
C CYS A 151 -1.37 -5.25 8.66
N VAL A 152 -0.25 -4.70 8.16
CA VAL A 152 0.68 -3.92 9.00
C VAL A 152 0.03 -2.64 9.48
N ASN A 153 -0.69 -1.93 8.61
CA ASN A 153 -1.40 -0.72 9.00
C ASN A 153 -2.52 -1.02 10.01
N SER A 154 -3.27 -2.10 9.81
CA SER A 154 -4.28 -2.57 10.76
C SER A 154 -3.68 -2.92 12.13
N ARG A 155 -2.55 -3.62 12.18
CA ARG A 155 -1.83 -3.88 13.44
C ARG A 155 -1.46 -2.56 14.12
N ASP A 156 -0.88 -1.62 13.40
CA ASP A 156 -0.40 -0.36 13.96
C ASP A 156 -1.56 0.54 14.44
N ALA A 157 -2.78 0.33 13.92
CA ALA A 157 -3.99 0.99 14.38
C ALA A 157 -4.56 0.38 15.69
N ILE A 158 -4.19 -0.86 16.02
CA ILE A 158 -4.69 -1.58 17.20
C ILE A 158 -3.74 -1.38 18.39
N ALA A 159 -4.28 -0.87 19.50
CA ALA A 159 -3.54 -0.75 20.75
C ALA A 159 -3.66 -2.03 21.59
N GLY A 160 -2.63 -2.87 21.56
CA GLY A 160 -2.57 -4.11 22.34
C GLY A 160 -3.27 -5.28 21.61
N VAL A 161 -4.30 -5.85 22.23
CA VAL A 161 -5.03 -7.00 21.68
C VAL A 161 -6.20 -6.53 20.81
N GLY A 162 -6.34 -7.10 19.63
CA GLY A 162 -7.46 -6.76 18.74
C GLY A 162 -7.63 -7.78 17.61
N LYS A 163 -8.31 -7.37 16.56
CA LYS A 163 -8.75 -8.26 15.49
C LYS A 163 -8.59 -7.64 14.12
N VAL A 164 -8.04 -8.43 13.21
CA VAL A 164 -8.00 -8.13 11.77
C VAL A 164 -8.81 -9.19 11.03
N THR A 165 -9.74 -8.74 10.19
CA THR A 165 -10.55 -9.61 9.33
C THR A 165 -10.18 -9.38 7.88
N ILE A 166 -9.83 -10.46 7.18
CA ILE A 166 -9.69 -10.47 5.73
C ILE A 166 -10.90 -11.19 5.16
N GLU A 167 -11.55 -10.62 4.15
CA GLU A 167 -12.69 -11.23 3.49
C GLU A 167 -12.71 -11.00 1.99
N THR A 168 -13.30 -11.95 1.27
CA THR A 168 -13.50 -11.88 -0.18
C THR A 168 -14.96 -12.08 -0.53
N GLN A 169 -15.44 -11.39 -1.57
CA GLN A 169 -16.82 -11.54 -2.02
C GLN A 169 -16.97 -11.14 -3.49
N ASN A 170 -17.86 -11.79 -4.23
CA ASN A 170 -18.31 -11.26 -5.52
C ASN A 170 -19.35 -10.15 -5.25
N ILE A 171 -19.10 -8.96 -5.77
CA ILE A 171 -20.00 -7.81 -5.63
C ILE A 171 -20.41 -7.29 -7.01
N THR A 172 -21.60 -6.70 -7.08
CA THR A 172 -22.05 -5.96 -8.26
C THR A 172 -22.19 -4.50 -7.87
N LEU A 173 -21.51 -3.64 -8.61
CA LEU A 173 -21.64 -2.20 -8.48
C LEU A 173 -22.71 -1.75 -9.47
N ASP A 174 -23.76 -1.13 -8.96
CA ASP A 174 -24.83 -0.57 -9.77
C ASP A 174 -24.58 0.92 -10.06
N ASP A 175 -25.38 1.49 -10.95
CA ASP A 175 -25.28 2.90 -11.33
C ASP A 175 -25.47 3.85 -10.14
N THR A 176 -26.25 3.43 -9.14
CA THR A 176 -26.53 4.23 -7.94
C THR A 176 -25.31 4.30 -7.03
N TYR A 177 -24.59 3.19 -6.88
CA TYR A 177 -23.35 3.11 -6.12
C TYR A 177 -22.21 3.91 -6.77
N CYS A 178 -22.21 4.00 -8.10
CA CYS A 178 -21.22 4.73 -8.88
C CYS A 178 -21.49 6.23 -9.00
N ALA A 179 -22.75 6.67 -8.88
CA ALA A 179 -23.17 8.06 -9.15
C ALA A 179 -22.37 9.13 -8.39
N ASP A 180 -22.02 8.86 -7.12
CA ASP A 180 -21.30 9.80 -6.26
C ASP A 180 -19.83 9.43 -6.02
N ARG A 181 -19.31 8.40 -6.73
CA ARG A 181 -17.97 7.84 -6.49
C ARG A 181 -17.13 7.88 -7.77
N ALA A 182 -16.35 8.94 -7.91
CA ALA A 182 -15.44 9.10 -9.04
C ALA A 182 -14.50 7.88 -9.19
N GLY A 183 -14.45 7.31 -10.40
CA GLY A 183 -13.59 6.18 -10.76
C GLY A 183 -14.23 4.78 -10.63
N PHE A 184 -15.45 4.67 -10.12
CA PHE A 184 -16.17 3.40 -10.09
C PHE A 184 -17.01 3.24 -11.36
N VAL A 185 -16.85 2.09 -12.04
CA VAL A 185 -17.67 1.72 -13.20
C VAL A 185 -18.67 0.65 -12.76
N PRO A 186 -19.95 0.76 -13.14
CA PRO A 186 -20.92 -0.30 -12.86
C PRO A 186 -20.46 -1.64 -13.46
N GLY A 187 -20.62 -2.72 -12.71
CA GLY A 187 -20.16 -4.03 -13.16
C GLY A 187 -19.96 -5.08 -12.08
N ALA A 188 -19.44 -6.22 -12.50
CA ALA A 188 -19.14 -7.36 -11.65
C ALA A 188 -17.68 -7.29 -11.16
N TYR A 189 -17.49 -7.30 -9.85
CA TYR A 189 -16.18 -7.19 -9.21
C TYR A 189 -15.97 -8.29 -8.18
N VAL A 190 -14.69 -8.63 -7.98
CA VAL A 190 -14.25 -9.39 -6.81
C VAL A 190 -13.73 -8.41 -5.78
N MET A 191 -14.37 -8.40 -4.62
CA MET A 191 -13.98 -7.64 -3.45
C MET A 191 -12.94 -8.41 -2.65
N LEU A 192 -11.89 -7.70 -2.24
CA LEU A 192 -10.97 -8.09 -1.18
C LEU A 192 -10.98 -6.97 -0.14
N ALA A 193 -11.39 -7.29 1.08
CA ALA A 193 -11.45 -6.33 2.17
C ALA A 193 -10.54 -6.79 3.32
N VAL A 194 -9.90 -5.80 3.95
CA VAL A 194 -9.17 -5.94 5.22
C VAL A 194 -9.80 -4.94 6.17
N SER A 195 -10.22 -5.41 7.35
CA SER A 195 -10.88 -4.59 8.36
C SER A 195 -10.25 -4.86 9.72
N ASP A 196 -10.12 -3.82 10.53
CA ASP A 196 -9.62 -3.89 11.89
C ASP A 196 -10.55 -3.19 12.87
N ASP A 197 -10.33 -3.46 14.16
CA ASP A 197 -10.99 -2.81 15.29
C ASP A 197 -10.08 -1.77 15.98
N GLY A 198 -9.16 -1.19 15.22
CA GLY A 198 -8.22 -0.18 15.71
C GLY A 198 -8.84 1.20 15.92
N CYS A 199 -7.97 2.20 16.07
CA CYS A 199 -8.35 3.58 16.37
C CYS A 199 -9.11 4.31 15.24
N GLY A 200 -9.12 3.74 14.03
CA GLY A 200 -9.75 4.34 12.85
C GLY A 200 -9.04 5.60 12.36
N MET A 201 -9.75 6.41 11.58
CA MET A 201 -9.22 7.65 10.99
C MET A 201 -10.26 8.77 11.16
N ASP A 202 -9.79 9.96 11.52
CA ASP A 202 -10.61 11.17 11.41
C ASP A 202 -10.71 11.64 9.95
N LYS A 203 -11.53 12.67 9.71
CA LYS A 203 -11.81 13.16 8.36
C LYS A 203 -10.57 13.69 7.65
N GLU A 204 -9.71 14.41 8.37
CA GLU A 204 -8.48 14.99 7.81
C GLU A 204 -7.48 13.89 7.43
N THR A 205 -7.32 12.87 8.28
CA THR A 205 -6.50 11.70 7.99
C THR A 205 -7.01 10.94 6.78
N LEU A 206 -8.34 10.76 6.67
CA LEU A 206 -8.96 10.05 5.56
C LEU A 206 -8.78 10.78 4.21
N GLU A 207 -8.81 12.11 4.20
CA GLU A 207 -8.57 12.92 3.00
C GLU A 207 -7.12 12.85 2.51
N ASN A 208 -6.16 12.63 3.42
CA ASN A 208 -4.72 12.60 3.13
C ASN A 208 -4.12 11.19 3.10
N LEU A 209 -4.90 10.13 3.34
CA LEU A 209 -4.42 8.75 3.49
C LEU A 209 -3.58 8.25 2.29
N PHE A 210 -3.88 8.75 1.09
CA PHE A 210 -3.16 8.36 -0.13
C PHE A 210 -2.08 9.38 -0.56
N GLU A 211 -1.88 10.45 0.21
CA GLU A 211 -0.82 11.42 -0.07
C GLU A 211 0.57 10.82 0.24
N PRO A 212 1.54 10.95 -0.68
CA PRO A 212 2.89 10.43 -0.44
C PRO A 212 3.50 11.00 0.85
N PHE A 213 4.14 10.13 1.62
CA PHE A 213 4.84 10.46 2.89
C PHE A 213 3.94 10.91 4.05
N PHE A 214 2.62 10.94 3.89
CA PHE A 214 1.70 11.23 4.99
C PHE A 214 1.70 10.07 6.01
N THR A 215 1.87 10.38 7.29
CA THR A 215 1.82 9.42 8.40
C THR A 215 1.30 10.10 9.67
N THR A 216 0.52 9.36 10.45
CA THR A 216 0.06 9.75 11.80
C THR A 216 0.75 8.96 12.92
N LYS A 217 1.66 8.06 12.55
CA LYS A 217 2.52 7.29 13.47
C LYS A 217 3.67 8.14 14.01
#